data_AF-A0A7L4ZJ89-F1
#
_entry.id   AF-A0A7L4ZJ89-F1
#
_cell.length_a   1.000
_cell.length_b   1.000
_cell.length_c   1.000
_cell.angle_alpha   90.00
_cell.angle_beta   90.00
_cell.angle_gamma   90.00
#
_symmetry.space_group_name_H-M   'P 1'
#
loop_
_entity.id
_entity.type
_entity.pdbx_description
1 polymer ?
#
loop_
_entity_poly.entity_id
_entity_poly.type
_entity_poly.pdbx_seq_one_letter_code
_entity_poly.pdbx_strand_id
1 'polypeptide(L)' 'MTALDKIKNRLIDQILITKNEELLSTIENLFSSTETEEKLVLDSYQLEMLMMSEKDIDEGKLISESDLEKLDAEWMD' A
#
# COMPACT_ATOMS: atom_id res chain seq x y z
N MET A 1 -7.33 -20.56 8.66
CA MET A 1 -8.50 -20.03 7.94
C MET A 1 -9.59 -19.73 8.95
N THR A 2 -9.67 -18.48 9.36
CA THR A 2 -10.59 -17.97 10.38
C THR A 2 -12.03 -17.93 9.83
N ALA A 3 -13.03 -17.76 10.70
CA ALA A 3 -14.42 -17.54 10.25
C ALA A 3 -14.54 -16.32 9.32
N LEU A 4 -13.70 -15.31 9.55
CA LEU A 4 -13.61 -14.11 8.72
C LEU A 4 -13.09 -14.42 7.30
N ASP A 5 -12.05 -15.26 7.19
CA ASP A 5 -11.49 -15.66 5.89
C ASP A 5 -12.53 -16.39 5.04
N LYS A 6 -13.38 -17.22 5.65
CA LYS A 6 -14.46 -17.93 4.94
C LYS A 6 -15.51 -16.97 4.39
N ILE A 7 -15.83 -15.91 5.12
CA ILE A 7 -16.78 -14.88 4.69
C ILE A 7 -16.22 -14.09 3.51
N LYS A 8 -14.94 -13.67 3.59
CA LYS A 8 -14.25 -12.95 2.51
C LYS A 8 -14.21 -13.76 1.21
N ASN A 9 -13.80 -15.03 1.28
CA ASN A 9 -13.72 -15.89 0.10
C ASN A 9 -15.10 -16.12 -0.55
N ARG A 10 -16.15 -16.32 0.26
CA ARG A 10 -17.52 -16.47 -0.27
C ARG A 10 -18.03 -15.21 -0.97
N LEU A 11 -17.66 -14.03 -0.48
CA LEU A 11 -18.02 -12.75 -1.12
C LEU A 11 -17.29 -12.59 -2.46
N ILE A 12 -16.00 -12.93 -2.52
CA ILE A 12 -15.21 -12.91 -3.76
C ILE A 12 -15.84 -13.83 -4.81
N ASP A 13 -16.21 -15.05 -4.43
CA ASP A 13 -16.86 -16.01 -5.33
C ASP A 13 -18.20 -15.46 -5.87
N GLN A 14 -19.01 -14.83 -5.02
CA GLN A 14 -20.29 -14.23 -5.44
C GLN A 14 -20.12 -13.03 -6.38
N ILE A 15 -19.09 -12.22 -6.17
CA ILE A 15 -18.74 -11.10 -7.06
C ILE A 15 -18.31 -11.64 -8.43
N LEU A 16 -17.46 -12.67 -8.46
CA LEU A 16 -16.97 -13.28 -9.70
C LEU A 16 -18.06 -13.95 -10.53
N ILE A 17 -19.10 -14.50 -9.89
CA ILE A 17 -20.23 -15.16 -10.58
C ILE A 17 -21.25 -14.15 -11.10
N THR A 18 -21.35 -12.99 -10.47
CA THR A 18 -22.35 -11.98 -10.79
C THR A 18 -22.00 -11.22 -12.07
N LYS A 19 -22.97 -11.11 -12.99
CA LYS A 19 -22.88 -10.25 -14.20
C LYS A 19 -23.81 -9.04 -14.16
N ASN A 20 -24.42 -8.79 -13.01
CA ASN A 20 -25.32 -7.66 -12.81
C ASN A 20 -24.51 -6.41 -12.46
N GLU A 21 -24.43 -5.48 -13.42
CA GLU A 21 -23.72 -4.21 -13.30
C GLU A 21 -24.25 -3.31 -12.17
N GLU A 22 -25.57 -3.28 -11.97
CA GLU A 22 -26.22 -2.49 -10.92
C GLU A 22 -25.83 -2.99 -9.52
N LEU A 23 -25.75 -4.32 -9.36
CA LEU A 23 -25.32 -4.94 -8.11
C LEU A 23 -23.85 -4.66 -7.81
N LEU A 24 -22.97 -4.77 -8.82
CA LEU A 24 -21.55 -4.49 -8.67
C LEU A 24 -21.30 -3.00 -8.36
N SER A 25 -21.99 -2.09 -9.04
CA SER A 25 -21.88 -0.64 -8.78
C SER A 25 -22.37 -0.27 -7.37
N THR A 26 -23.45 -0.89 -6.89
CA THR A 26 -23.92 -0.67 -5.51
C THR A 26 -22.93 -1.18 -4.48
N ILE A 27 -22.29 -2.33 -4.74
CA ILE A 27 -21.25 -2.90 -3.88
C ILE A 27 -20.00 -2.01 -3.86
N GLU A 28 -19.56 -1.51 -5.01
CA GLU A 28 -18.44 -0.56 -5.13
C GLU A 28 -18.71 0.72 -4.33
N ASN A 29 -19.91 1.29 -4.46
CA ASN A 29 -20.34 2.47 -3.68
C ASN A 29 -20.45 2.19 -2.17
N LEU A 30 -20.84 0.98 -1.80
CA LEU A 30 -20.85 0.56 -0.39
C LEU A 30 -19.42 0.48 0.16
N PHE A 31 -18.48 -0.11 -0.59
CA PHE A 31 -17.10 -0.19 -0.14
C PHE A 31 -16.46 1.20 -0.02
N SER A 32 -16.66 2.08 -1.00
CA SER A 32 -16.12 3.45 -0.95
C SER A 32 -16.74 4.32 0.16
N SER A 33 -17.99 4.06 0.56
CA SER A 33 -18.61 4.73 1.71
C SER A 33 -18.20 4.15 3.06
N THR A 34 -17.66 2.93 3.08
CA THR A 34 -17.13 2.26 4.28
C THR A 34 -15.61 2.33 4.41
N GLU A 35 -14.90 2.83 3.39
CA GLU A 35 -13.53 3.32 3.52
C GLU A 35 -13.55 4.55 4.44
N THR A 36 -13.65 4.32 5.75
CA THR A 36 -12.91 5.17 6.68
C THR A 36 -11.49 5.12 6.17
N GLU A 37 -10.99 6.25 5.63
CA GLU A 37 -9.59 6.50 5.24
C GLU A 37 -8.73 5.43 5.90
N GLU A 38 -8.35 4.38 5.16
CA GLU A 38 -7.43 3.39 5.69
C GLU A 38 -6.14 4.17 5.92
N LYS A 39 -6.01 4.75 7.12
CA LYS A 39 -4.80 5.43 7.53
C LYS A 39 -3.76 4.35 7.44
N LEU A 40 -2.86 4.54 6.48
CA LEU A 40 -1.77 3.64 6.21
C LEU A 40 -0.98 3.55 7.53
N VAL A 41 -1.21 2.48 8.28
CA VAL A 41 -0.56 2.27 9.58
C VAL A 41 0.80 1.70 9.26
N LEU A 42 1.81 2.57 9.30
CA LEU A 42 3.20 2.15 9.18
C LEU A 42 3.56 1.27 10.37
N ASP A 43 4.29 0.19 10.10
CA ASP A 43 4.87 -0.60 11.18
C ASP A 43 6.02 0.17 11.86
N SER A 44 6.50 -0.35 12.99
CA SER A 44 7.55 0.30 13.77
C SER A 44 8.86 0.46 13.00
N TYR A 45 9.17 -0.48 12.10
CA TYR A 45 10.40 -0.46 11.32
C TYR A 45 10.33 0.59 10.20
N GLN A 46 9.18 0.71 9.54
CA GLN A 46 8.91 1.75 8.55
C GLN A 46 8.97 3.15 9.16
N LEU A 47 8.43 3.33 10.37
CA LEU A 47 8.56 4.58 11.12
C LEU A 47 10.02 4.89 11.47
N GLU A 48 10.78 3.88 11.89
CA GLU A 48 12.21 4.02 12.20
C GLU A 48 13.02 4.45 10.97
N MET A 49 12.78 3.84 9.80
CA MET A 49 13.44 4.24 8.55
C MET A 49 13.18 5.70 8.19
N LEU A 50 11.94 6.19 8.39
CA LEU A 50 11.62 7.60 8.15
C LEU A 50 12.36 8.51 9.14
N MET A 51 12.41 8.14 10.43
CA MET A 51 13.16 8.91 11.43
C MET A 51 14.67 8.96 11.13
N MET A 52 15.23 7.88 10.60
CA MET A 52 16.63 7.85 10.13
C MET A 52 16.83 8.81 8.96
N SER A 53 15.90 8.85 8.00
CA SER A 53 15.95 9.80 6.88
C SER A 53 15.91 11.25 7.35
N GLU A 54 15.04 11.60 8.30
CA GLU A 54 14.98 12.96 8.87
C GLU A 54 16.32 13.34 9.51
N LYS A 55 16.94 12.41 10.24
CA LYS A 55 18.26 12.62 10.84
C LYS A 55 19.36 12.80 9.79
N ASP A 56 19.33 12.01 8.71
CA ASP A 56 20.31 12.14 7.63
C ASP A 56 20.16 13.49 6.89
N ILE A 57 18.94 14.02 6.78
CA ILE A 57 18.68 15.38 6.27
C ILE A 57 19.27 16.44 7.22
N ASP A 58 19.01 16.35 8.53
CA ASP A 58 19.54 17.26 9.54
C ASP A 58 21.08 17.26 9.59
N GLU A 59 21.69 16.09 9.42
CA GLU A 59 23.14 15.90 9.39
C GLU A 59 23.78 16.21 8.02
N GLY A 60 22.97 16.58 7.01
CA GLY A 60 23.43 16.94 5.67
C GLY A 60 23.98 15.75 4.86
N LYS A 61 23.63 14.52 5.22
CA LYS A 61 24.02 13.28 4.54
C LYS A 61 23.12 13.03 3.31
N LEU A 62 23.14 13.99 2.40
CA LEU A 62 22.36 13.94 1.16
C LEU A 62 23.27 13.56 -0.01
N ILE A 63 22.71 12.82 -0.96
CA ILE A 63 23.35 12.52 -2.24
C ILE A 63 22.60 13.26 -3.35
N SER A 64 23.32 13.76 -4.35
CA SER A 64 22.68 14.33 -5.53
C SER A 64 22.08 13.23 -6.40
N GLU A 65 20.99 13.53 -7.11
CA GLU A 65 20.38 12.61 -8.07
C GLU A 65 21.42 12.08 -9.08
N SER A 66 22.30 12.95 -9.58
CA SER A 66 23.35 12.57 -10.53
C SER A 66 24.42 11.63 -9.97
N ASP A 67 24.63 11.63 -8.65
CA ASP A 67 25.57 10.71 -8.01
C ASP A 67 24.88 9.38 -7.67
N LEU A 68 23.58 9.42 -7.37
CA LEU A 68 22.75 8.22 -7.21
C LEU A 68 22.62 7.44 -8.53
N GLU A 69 22.39 8.12 -9.64
CA GLU A 69 22.33 7.50 -10.98
C GLU A 69 23.62 6.77 -11.36
N LYS A 70 24.79 7.32 -11.00
CA LYS A 70 26.08 6.65 -11.23
C LYS A 70 26.22 5.40 -10.37
N LEU A 71 25.82 5.50 -9.11
CA LEU A 71 25.88 4.37 -8.17
C LEU A 71 24.98 3.22 -8.65
N ASP A 72 23.77 3.55 -9.11
CA ASP A 72 22.81 2.60 -9.67
C ASP A 72 23.36 1.93 -10.94
N ALA A 73 24.01 2.69 -11.83
CA ALA A 73 24.66 2.14 -13.02
C ALA A 73 25.80 1.17 -12.65
N GLU A 74 26.65 1.53 -11.67
CA GLU A 74 27.73 0.67 -11.18
C GLU A 74 27.23 -0.60 -10.49
N TRP A 75 26.05 -0.57 -9.87
CA TRP A 75 25.43 -1.73 -9.25
C TRP A 75 24.82 -2.73 -10.24
N MET A 76 24.48 -2.26 -11.44
CA MET A 76 23.82 -3.06 -12.47
C MET A 76 24.79 -3.71 -13.47
N ASP A 77 26.08 -3.37 -13.40
CA ASP A 77 27.19 -3.97 -14.15
C ASP A 77 27.82 -5.19 -13.42
#